data_AF-A0AAF0CDW0-F1
#
_entry.id   AF-A0AAF0CDW0-F1
#
_cell.length_a   1.000
_cell.length_b   1.000
_cell.length_c   1.000
_cell.angle_alpha   90.00
_cell.angle_beta   90.00
_cell.angle_gamma   90.00
#
_symmetry.space_group_name_H-M   'P 1'
#
loop_
_entity.id
_entity.type
_entity.pdbx_description
1 polymer ?
#
loop_
_entity_poly.entity_id
_entity_poly.type
_entity_poly.pdbx_seq_one_letter_code
_entity_poly.pdbx_strand_id
1 'polypeptide(L)' 'MKKICVITIRIDSKTEEAIRALALADDRSVAWIARTLINEALEARKCQAVQDKQH' A
#
# COMPACT_ATOMS: atom_id res chain seq x y z
N MET A 1 -19.84 -5.29 -8.88
CA MET A 1 -18.90 -6.44 -8.85
C MET A 1 -17.54 -5.96 -8.38
N LYS A 2 -16.93 -6.56 -7.34
CA LYS A 2 -15.59 -6.18 -6.89
C LYS A 2 -14.56 -6.59 -7.95
N LYS A 3 -13.88 -5.62 -8.56
CA LYS A 3 -12.71 -5.89 -9.41
C LYS A 3 -11.50 -6.08 -8.49
N ILE A 4 -10.87 -7.25 -8.55
CA ILE A 4 -9.61 -7.50 -7.87
C ILE A 4 -8.49 -7.10 -8.83
N CYS A 5 -7.64 -6.18 -8.40
CA CYS A 5 -6.41 -5.82 -9.10
C CYS A 5 -5.23 -6.34 -8.28
N VAL A 6 -4.31 -7.06 -8.94
CA VAL A 6 -3.08 -7.57 -8.32
C VAL A 6 -1.91 -6.73 -8.85
N ILE A 7 -1.13 -6.15 -7.93
CA ILE A 7 0.05 -5.36 -8.26
C ILE A 7 1.28 -6.12 -7.75
N THR A 8 2.20 -6.41 -8.65
CA THR A 8 3.52 -6.95 -8.29
C THR A 8 4.53 -5.81 -8.24
N ILE A 9 5.19 -5.64 -7.11
CA ILE A 9 6.24 -4.63 -6.92
C ILE A 9 7.59 -5.33 -6.74
N ARG A 10 8.64 -4.75 -7.31
CA ARG A 10 10.02 -5.15 -7.06
C ARG A 10 10.65 -4.12 -6.15
N ILE A 11 11.17 -4.60 -5.03
CA ILE A 11 11.84 -3.79 -4.01
C ILE A 11 13.17 -4.47 -3.64
N ASP A 12 14.10 -3.70 -3.10
CA ASP A 12 15.33 -4.26 -2.54
C ASP A 12 15.06 -4.97 -1.19
N SER A 13 16.03 -5.76 -0.75
CA SER A 13 15.91 -6.58 0.47
C SER A 13 15.75 -5.75 1.74
N LYS A 14 16.35 -4.55 1.83
CA LYS A 14 16.21 -3.70 3.02
C LYS A 14 14.79 -3.14 3.13
N THR A 15 14.25 -2.71 1.99
CA THR A 15 12.85 -2.25 1.93
C THR A 15 11.88 -3.38 2.24
N GLU A 16 12.14 -4.60 1.75
CA GLU A 16 11.31 -5.77 2.08
C GLU A 16 11.31 -6.06 3.59
N GLU A 17 12.48 -6.07 4.22
CA GLU A 17 12.62 -6.32 5.65
C GLU A 17 11.86 -5.28 6.49
N ALA A 18 11.98 -4.00 6.12
CA ALA A 18 11.27 -2.91 6.80
C ALA A 18 9.74 -3.08 6.71
N ILE A 19 9.20 -3.41 5.53
CA ILE A 19 7.76 -3.63 5.36
C ILE A 19 7.28 -4.82 6.19
N ARG A 20 8.05 -5.91 6.23
CA ARG A 20 7.71 -7.10 7.03
C ARG A 20 7.75 -6.81 8.53
N ALA A 21 8.73 -6.04 8.99
CA ALA A 21 8.83 -5.62 10.38
C ALA A 21 7.61 -4.78 10.81
N LEU A 22 7.18 -3.83 9.97
CA LEU A 22 5.97 -3.03 10.20
C LEU A 22 4.71 -3.91 10.24
N ALA A 23 4.60 -4.87 9.31
CA ALA A 23 3.48 -5.80 9.27
C ALA A 23 3.37 -6.65 10.55
N LEU A 24 4.52 -7.09 11.10
CA LEU A 24 4.57 -7.82 12.36
C LEU A 24 4.20 -6.94 13.56
N ALA A 25 4.71 -5.71 13.60
CA ALA A 25 4.45 -4.77 14.70
C ALA A 25 2.96 -4.39 14.80
N ASP A 26 2.28 -4.26 13.66
CA ASP A 26 0.90 -3.80 13.59
C ASP A 26 -0.14 -4.95 13.55
N ASP A 27 0.31 -6.22 13.59
CA ASP A 27 -0.52 -7.41 13.37
C ASP A 27 -1.35 -7.32 12.06
N ARG A 28 -0.68 -6.90 10.97
CA ARG A 28 -1.28 -6.71 9.65
C ARG A 28 -0.59 -7.55 8.58
N SER A 29 -1.28 -7.76 7.47
CA SER A 29 -0.66 -8.39 6.31
C SER A 29 0.30 -7.42 5.60
N VAL A 30 1.36 -7.96 5.00
CA VAL A 30 2.31 -7.21 4.15
C VAL A 30 1.56 -6.43 3.06
N ALA A 31 0.52 -7.02 2.47
CA ALA A 31 -0.30 -6.36 1.45
C ALA A 31 -1.06 -5.14 2.00
N TRP A 32 -1.54 -5.20 3.25
CA TRP A 32 -2.21 -4.08 3.90
C TRP A 32 -1.24 -2.94 4.15
N ILE A 33 -0.06 -3.23 4.73
CA ILE A 33 0.98 -2.24 4.98
C ILE A 33 1.45 -1.59 3.67
N ALA A 34 1.74 -2.40 2.64
CA ALA A 34 2.15 -1.90 1.33
C ALA A 34 1.08 -0.98 0.72
N ARG A 35 -0.21 -1.36 0.80
CA ARG A 35 -1.32 -0.51 0.33
C ARG A 35 -1.36 0.83 1.08
N THR A 36 -1.22 0.81 2.40
CA THR A 36 -1.25 2.02 3.23
C THR A 36 -0.10 2.95 2.85
N LEU A 37 1.13 2.46 2.80
CA LEU A 37 2.31 3.25 2.43
C LEU A 37 2.20 3.83 1.01
N ILE A 38 1.68 3.06 0.05
CA ILE A 38 1.45 3.55 -1.32
C ILE A 38 0.42 4.69 -1.31
N ASN A 39 -0.68 4.56 -0.57
CA ASN A 39 -1.69 5.61 -0.49
C ASN A 39 -1.14 6.89 0.16
N GLU A 40 -0.45 6.76 1.29
CA GLU A 40 0.18 7.90 1.98
C GLU A 40 1.19 8.61 1.08
N ALA A 41 2.00 7.85 0.34
CA ALA A 41 2.96 8.43 -0.61
C ALA A 41 2.29 9.13 -1.80
N LEU A 42 1.11 8.66 -2.25
CA LEU A 42 0.33 9.32 -3.29
C LEU A 42 -0.35 10.59 -2.78
N GLU A 43 -0.89 10.55 -1.56
CA GLU A 43 -1.48 11.70 -0.86
C GLU A 43 -0.46 12.81 -0.66
N ALA A 44 0.73 12.46 -0.14
CA ALA A 44 1.83 13.40 0.05
C ALA A 44 2.28 14.07 -1.26
N ARG A 45 2.17 13.36 -2.39
CA ARG A 45 2.49 13.89 -3.73
C ARG A 45 1.32 14.64 -4.38
N LYS A 46 0.15 14.71 -3.73
CA LYS A 46 -1.11 15.22 -4.31
C LYS A 46 -1.48 14.52 -5.62
N CYS A 47 -1.06 13.26 -5.77
CA CYS A 47 -1.31 12.42 -6.95
C CYS A 47 -2.52 11.50 -6.77
N GLN A 48 -3.24 11.61 -5.65
CA GLN A 48 -4.52 10.93 -5.51
C GLN A 48 -5.49 11.58 -6.50
N ALA A 49 -5.75 10.91 -7.62
CA ALA A 49 -6.97 11.17 -8.35
C ALA A 49 -8.11 11.00 -7.35
N VAL A 50 -8.93 12.05 -7.20
CA VAL A 50 -10.15 12.07 -6.38
C VAL A 50 -10.78 10.69 -6.48
N GLN A 51 -10.85 9.96 -5.38
CA GLN A 51 -11.75 8.81 -5.32
C GLN A 51 -13.11 9.38 -5.70
N ASP A 52 -13.60 8.99 -6.88
CA ASP A 52 -14.97 9.17 -7.31
C ASP A 52 -15.83 8.92 -6.08
N LYS A 53 -16.43 9.99 -5.55
CA LYS A 53 -17.43 9.93 -4.49
C LYS A 53 -18.59 9.14 -5.08
N GLN A 54 -18.51 7.81 -5.05
CA GLN A 54 -19.60 6.96 -5.46
C GLN A 54 -20.62 6.96 -4.33
N HIS A 55 -21.66 7.74 -4.62
CA HIS A 55 -23.03 7.71 -4.11
C HIS A 55 -23.50 6.33 -3.65
#